data_AF-A0A6G8TZX9-F1
#
_entry.id   AF-A0A6G8TZX9-F1
#
_cell.length_a   1.000
_cell.length_b   1.000
_cell.length_c   1.000
_cell.angle_alpha   90.00
_cell.angle_beta   90.00
_cell.angle_gamma   90.00
#
_symmetry.space_group_name_H-M   'P 1'
#
loop_
_entity.id
_entity.type
_entity.pdbx_description
1 polymer ?
#
loop_
_entity_poly.entity_id
_entity_poly.type
_entity_poly.pdbx_seq_one_letter_code
_entity_poly.pdbx_strand_id
1 'polypeptide(L)'
;MKILKAACIAFVMIFAIPAAVRYSQLRANAADGVSPGASVADRDGHLRVPDDYRSTYQLLGSWAIAAGDGGGSNEIHVVYASPGVIDAYRKDKRFPDGAVLIKEVFKATTSEMTTGTVSRADALKGWFVMVKDTANKHPDNALWGDGWGWSWFDAGDRSRTTTTNYKTQCLACHVPARASDWVYVDGYPPLKN
;
A
#
# COMPACT_ATOMS: atom_id res chain seq x y z
N MET A 1 -43.46 75.64 21.64
CA MET A 1 -42.84 75.89 20.32
C MET A 1 -41.64 74.99 20.14
N LYS A 2 -41.71 74.14 19.11
CA LYS A 2 -40.65 73.43 18.36
C LYS A 2 -39.56 72.62 19.11
N ILE A 3 -39.68 71.32 18.87
CA ILE A 3 -38.80 70.19 19.13
C ILE A 3 -37.46 70.37 18.38
N LEU A 4 -36.31 70.27 19.06
CA LEU A 4 -35.01 70.06 18.42
C LEU A 4 -34.62 68.58 18.48
N LYS A 5 -34.33 68.01 17.31
CA LYS A 5 -33.86 66.64 17.11
C LYS A 5 -32.38 66.55 17.48
N ALA A 6 -32.03 65.66 18.40
CA ALA A 6 -30.64 65.27 18.65
C ALA A 6 -30.27 64.10 17.71
N ALA A 7 -29.21 64.28 16.92
CA ALA A 7 -28.63 63.24 16.10
C ALA A 7 -27.59 62.46 16.93
N CYS A 8 -27.82 61.17 17.17
CA CYS A 8 -26.81 60.27 17.72
C CYS A 8 -25.92 59.75 16.60
N ILE A 9 -24.63 60.10 16.64
CA ILE A 9 -23.59 59.54 15.79
C ILE A 9 -23.21 58.17 16.38
N ALA A 10 -23.42 57.10 15.62
CA ALA A 10 -22.99 55.76 16.00
C ALA A 10 -21.50 55.56 15.64
N PHE A 11 -20.66 55.32 16.66
CA PHE A 11 -19.27 54.88 16.48
C PHE A 11 -19.25 53.38 16.19
N VAL A 12 -18.88 52.98 14.98
CA VAL A 12 -18.64 51.56 14.64
C VAL A 12 -17.16 51.27 14.89
N MET A 13 -16.87 50.55 15.98
CA MET A 13 -15.55 50.00 16.26
C MET A 13 -15.36 48.71 15.46
N ILE A 14 -14.53 48.75 14.42
CA ILE A 14 -14.13 47.57 13.65
C ILE A 14 -12.96 46.89 14.39
N PHE A 15 -13.21 45.74 15.01
CA PHE A 15 -12.15 44.86 15.51
C PHE A 15 -11.58 44.04 14.35
N ALA A 16 -10.36 44.37 13.92
CA ALA A 16 -9.60 43.52 13.00
C ALA A 16 -9.04 42.31 13.77
N ILE A 17 -9.60 41.12 13.50
CA ILE A 17 -9.08 39.85 14.06
C ILE A 17 -7.86 39.42 13.21
N PRO A 18 -6.68 39.18 13.80
CA PRO A 18 -5.50 38.77 13.03
C PRO A 18 -5.68 37.35 12.47
N ALA A 19 -5.56 37.23 11.14
CA ALA A 19 -5.74 36.00 10.36
C ALA A 19 -4.63 34.93 10.55
N ALA A 20 -3.71 35.12 11.51
CA ALA A 20 -2.51 34.29 11.63
C ALA A 20 -2.74 32.90 12.28
N VAL A 21 -3.88 32.66 12.92
CA VAL A 21 -4.14 31.41 13.66
C VAL A 21 -4.74 30.29 12.78
N ARG A 22 -5.21 30.60 11.57
CA ARG A 22 -5.86 29.61 10.67
C ARG A 22 -4.88 28.71 9.92
N TYR A 23 -3.60 29.07 9.83
CA TYR A 23 -2.60 28.28 9.06
C TYR A 23 -2.04 27.08 9.82
N SER A 24 -2.02 27.11 11.15
CA SER A 24 -1.43 26.07 11.98
C SER A 24 -2.26 24.78 12.02
N GLN A 25 -3.58 24.87 11.78
CA GLN A 25 -4.50 23.73 11.81
C GLN A 25 -4.47 22.90 10.52
N LEU A 26 -3.96 23.45 9.42
CA LEU A 26 -3.89 22.75 8.12
C LEU A 26 -2.72 21.77 8.01
N ARG A 27 -1.72 21.84 8.92
CA ARG A 27 -0.56 20.91 8.91
C ARG A 27 -0.72 19.70 9.83
N ALA A 28 -1.75 19.66 10.66
CA ALA A 28 -2.00 18.51 11.54
C ALA A 28 -2.76 17.36 10.86
N ASN A 29 -3.42 17.60 9.72
CA ASN A 29 -4.27 16.60 9.05
C ASN A 29 -3.58 15.82 7.92
N ALA A 30 -2.27 16.03 7.70
CA ALA A 30 -1.52 15.26 6.70
C ALA A 30 -1.09 13.86 7.19
N ALA A 31 -1.24 13.58 8.49
CA ALA A 31 -0.94 12.29 9.11
C ALA A 31 -2.14 11.32 9.13
N ASP A 32 -3.36 11.80 8.85
CA ASP A 32 -4.60 11.00 8.86
C ASP A 32 -5.13 10.68 7.44
N GLY A 33 -4.29 10.86 6.42
CA GLY A 33 -4.65 10.75 5.00
C GLY A 33 -4.79 9.33 4.44
N VAL A 34 -5.20 8.35 5.25
CA VAL A 34 -5.66 7.05 4.74
C VAL A 34 -7.18 7.12 4.66
N SER A 35 -7.72 7.38 3.46
CA SER A 35 -9.12 7.01 3.18
C SER A 35 -9.29 5.54 3.57
N PRO A 36 -10.28 5.18 4.41
CA PRO A 36 -10.51 3.78 4.77
C PRO A 36 -11.12 3.05 3.58
N GLY A 37 -10.30 2.82 2.55
CA GLY A 37 -10.44 1.62 1.73
C GLY A 37 -10.50 0.44 2.70
N ALA A 38 -11.33 -0.55 2.38
CA ALA A 38 -11.64 -1.62 3.31
C ALA A 38 -10.33 -2.28 3.79
N SER A 39 -10.03 -2.22 5.10
CA SER A 39 -8.80 -2.73 5.73
C SER A 39 -8.44 -4.14 5.27
N VAL A 40 -7.24 -4.35 4.70
CA VAL A 40 -6.79 -5.64 4.11
C VAL A 40 -6.98 -6.84 5.03
N ALA A 41 -6.85 -6.64 6.35
CA ALA A 41 -7.21 -7.61 7.37
C ALA A 41 -8.48 -7.15 8.12
N ASP A 42 -9.40 -8.07 8.38
CA ASP A 42 -10.47 -7.84 9.35
C ASP A 42 -9.98 -8.05 10.80
N ARG A 43 -10.89 -7.90 11.78
CA ARG A 43 -10.55 -8.04 13.20
C ARG A 43 -10.08 -9.44 13.59
N ASP A 44 -10.50 -10.46 12.85
CA ASP A 44 -10.18 -11.86 13.09
C ASP A 44 -8.91 -12.28 12.33
N GLY A 45 -8.34 -11.37 11.54
CA GLY A 45 -7.13 -11.59 10.75
C GLY A 45 -7.40 -12.28 9.42
N HIS A 46 -8.64 -12.29 8.93
CA HIS A 46 -8.90 -12.72 7.56
C HIS A 46 -8.42 -11.64 6.58
N LEU A 47 -7.52 -12.06 5.71
CA LEU A 47 -6.93 -11.22 4.68
C LEU A 47 -7.84 -11.19 3.44
N ARG A 48 -7.82 -10.08 2.71
CA ARG A 48 -8.42 -9.94 1.37
C ARG A 48 -7.63 -8.99 0.49
N VAL A 49 -7.90 -8.99 -0.81
CA VAL A 49 -7.35 -8.00 -1.75
C VAL A 49 -8.32 -6.82 -1.89
N PRO A 50 -7.98 -5.58 -1.46
CA PRO A 50 -8.88 -4.43 -1.58
C PRO A 50 -9.24 -4.12 -3.02
N ASP A 51 -10.47 -3.74 -3.34
CA ASP A 51 -10.86 -3.53 -4.74
C ASP A 51 -10.13 -2.38 -5.43
N ASP A 52 -9.79 -1.35 -4.65
CA ASP A 52 -9.27 -0.05 -5.08
C ASP A 52 -7.73 0.06 -5.02
N TYR A 53 -7.00 -1.00 -4.65
CA TYR A 53 -5.54 -0.90 -4.44
C TYR A 53 -4.81 -0.36 -5.67
N ARG A 54 -5.25 -0.66 -6.90
CA ARG A 54 -4.57 -0.15 -8.11
C ARG A 54 -4.64 1.37 -8.25
N SER A 55 -5.65 2.01 -7.65
CA SER A 55 -5.81 3.47 -7.65
C SER A 55 -5.30 4.15 -6.38
N THR A 56 -5.22 3.40 -5.27
CA THR A 56 -4.86 3.97 -3.97
C THR A 56 -3.45 3.62 -3.52
N TYR A 57 -2.89 2.49 -3.98
CA TYR A 57 -1.56 2.03 -3.59
C TYR A 57 -0.53 2.52 -4.60
N GLN A 58 0.71 2.67 -4.11
CA GLN A 58 1.82 3.13 -4.92
C GLN A 58 2.51 1.93 -5.57
N LEU A 59 2.83 2.01 -6.86
CA LEU A 59 3.66 1.01 -7.53
C LEU A 59 5.03 0.96 -6.85
N LEU A 60 5.39 -0.22 -6.37
CA LEU A 60 6.64 -0.49 -5.68
C LEU A 60 7.71 -1.06 -6.64
N GLY A 61 7.30 -1.86 -7.62
CA GLY A 61 8.19 -2.38 -8.66
C GLY A 61 7.60 -3.56 -9.39
N SER A 62 8.40 -4.14 -10.29
CA SER A 62 8.01 -5.29 -11.11
C SER A 62 9.12 -6.31 -11.24
N TRP A 63 8.74 -7.58 -11.38
CA TRP A 63 9.65 -8.70 -11.61
C TRP A 63 9.27 -9.42 -12.90
N ALA A 64 10.27 -9.89 -13.63
CA ALA A 64 10.09 -10.72 -14.81
C ALA A 64 10.75 -12.07 -14.53
N ILE A 65 9.95 -13.14 -14.47
CA ILE A 65 10.46 -14.49 -14.22
C ILE A 65 10.84 -15.08 -15.57
N ALA A 66 12.13 -15.32 -15.78
CA ALA A 66 12.65 -15.82 -17.03
C ALA A 66 11.96 -17.12 -17.49
N ALA A 67 11.77 -17.23 -18.80
CA ALA A 67 11.45 -18.50 -19.44
C ALA A 67 12.68 -19.41 -19.39
N GLY A 68 12.46 -20.72 -19.25
CA GLY A 68 13.55 -21.71 -19.12
C GLY A 68 14.40 -21.87 -20.38
N ASP A 69 13.89 -21.44 -21.53
CA ASP A 69 14.56 -21.46 -22.83
C ASP A 69 15.29 -20.13 -23.17
N GLY A 70 15.22 -19.13 -22.29
CA GLY A 70 15.86 -17.83 -22.46
C GLY A 70 15.14 -16.87 -23.43
N GLY A 71 14.00 -17.26 -24.00
CA GLY A 71 13.30 -16.50 -25.04
C GLY A 71 12.32 -15.42 -24.54
N GLY A 72 12.33 -15.10 -23.24
CA GLY A 72 11.40 -14.14 -22.65
C GLY A 72 11.12 -14.44 -21.17
N SER A 73 9.89 -14.15 -20.73
CA SER A 73 9.42 -14.40 -19.37
C SER A 73 8.25 -15.37 -19.35
N ASN A 74 8.17 -16.20 -18.31
CA ASN A 74 7.00 -17.03 -17.97
C ASN A 74 5.95 -16.22 -17.19
N GLU A 75 6.40 -15.31 -16.34
CA GLU A 75 5.53 -14.49 -15.49
C GLU A 75 6.03 -13.06 -15.39
N ILE A 76 5.07 -12.14 -15.24
CA ILE A 76 5.32 -10.77 -14.82
C ILE A 76 4.66 -10.57 -13.46
N HIS A 77 5.42 -10.10 -12.48
CA HIS A 77 4.89 -9.74 -11.17
C HIS A 77 4.89 -8.22 -11.02
N VAL A 78 3.81 -7.65 -10.48
CA VAL A 78 3.70 -6.21 -10.23
C VAL A 78 3.37 -6.02 -8.75
N VAL A 79 4.16 -5.22 -8.05
CA VAL A 79 4.05 -5.06 -6.60
C VAL A 79 3.63 -3.65 -6.26
N TYR A 80 2.65 -3.53 -5.38
CA TYR A 80 2.11 -2.29 -4.86
C TYR A 80 2.31 -2.22 -3.35
N ALA A 81 2.53 -1.02 -2.82
CA ALA A 81 2.61 -0.74 -1.39
C ALA A 81 1.48 0.22 -0.98
N SER A 82 0.85 -0.04 0.17
CA SER A 82 -0.17 0.86 0.72
C SER A 82 0.37 2.29 0.91
N PRO A 83 -0.50 3.31 0.89
CA PRO A 83 -0.11 4.71 1.05
C PRO A 83 0.87 4.94 2.21
N GLY A 84 1.89 5.76 1.97
CA GLY A 84 2.86 6.18 2.99
C GLY A 84 3.94 5.13 3.33
N VAL A 85 3.80 3.87 2.91
CA VAL A 85 4.80 2.82 3.17
C VAL A 85 6.15 3.16 2.56
N ILE A 86 6.17 3.69 1.33
CA ILE A 86 7.42 4.04 0.65
C ILE A 86 8.17 5.13 1.43
N ASP A 87 7.48 6.19 1.85
CA ASP A 87 8.09 7.31 2.57
C ASP A 87 8.56 6.90 3.97
N ALA A 88 7.75 6.11 4.68
CA ALA A 88 8.13 5.54 5.98
C ALA A 88 9.37 4.64 5.86
N TYR A 89 9.40 3.77 4.84
CA TYR A 89 10.54 2.90 4.59
C TYR A 89 11.79 3.70 4.23
N ARG A 90 11.68 4.74 3.40
CA ARG A 90 12.83 5.58 3.04
C ARG A 90 13.48 6.22 4.26
N LYS A 91 12.66 6.67 5.21
CA LYS A 91 13.07 7.33 6.45
C LYS A 91 13.78 6.36 7.41
N ASP A 92 13.15 5.22 7.70
CA ASP A 92 13.56 4.36 8.81
C ASP A 92 14.18 3.03 8.35
N LYS A 93 14.22 2.78 7.03
CA LYS A 93 14.67 1.54 6.37
C LYS A 93 13.95 0.29 6.91
N ARG A 94 12.69 0.46 7.30
CA ARG A 94 11.81 -0.57 7.86
C ARG A 94 10.40 -0.39 7.34
N PHE A 95 9.69 -1.50 7.12
CA PHE A 95 8.26 -1.44 6.83
C PHE A 95 7.51 -1.07 8.13
N PRO A 96 6.66 -0.02 8.11
CA PRO A 96 5.88 0.36 9.29
C PRO A 96 4.82 -0.68 9.62
N ASP A 97 4.38 -0.74 10.88
CA ASP A 97 3.23 -1.59 11.27
C ASP A 97 2.02 -1.29 10.40
N GLY A 98 1.30 -2.33 9.97
CA GLY A 98 0.17 -2.20 9.06
C GLY A 98 0.53 -1.94 7.59
N ALA A 99 1.82 -1.87 7.23
CA ALA A 99 2.22 -1.79 5.81
C ALA A 99 1.65 -2.98 5.04
N VAL A 100 1.03 -2.71 3.88
CA VAL A 100 0.50 -3.75 3.00
C VAL A 100 1.30 -3.78 1.72
N LEU A 101 1.75 -4.97 1.33
CA LEU A 101 2.32 -5.25 0.02
C LEU A 101 1.38 -6.19 -0.74
N ILE A 102 1.00 -5.79 -1.96
CA ILE A 102 0.19 -6.60 -2.87
C ILE A 102 1.03 -6.88 -4.11
N LYS A 103 1.36 -8.14 -4.34
CA LYS A 103 2.01 -8.63 -5.55
C LYS A 103 0.98 -9.30 -6.44
N GLU A 104 0.71 -8.71 -7.58
CA GLU A 104 0.02 -9.38 -8.68
C GLU A 104 0.99 -10.33 -9.38
N VAL A 105 0.50 -11.51 -9.77
CA VAL A 105 1.26 -12.46 -10.59
C VAL A 105 0.47 -12.71 -11.86
N PHE A 106 1.06 -12.37 -13.00
CA PHE A 106 0.51 -12.61 -14.32
C PHE A 106 1.28 -13.72 -15.03
N LYS A 107 0.59 -14.51 -15.85
CA LYS A 107 1.23 -15.16 -16.99
C LYS A 107 1.79 -14.08 -17.91
N ALA A 108 2.95 -14.34 -18.50
CA ALA A 108 3.53 -13.46 -19.50
C ALA A 108 3.27 -14.00 -20.90
N THR A 109 3.09 -13.09 -21.86
CA THR A 109 3.18 -13.41 -23.29
C THR A 109 4.37 -12.67 -23.88
N THR A 110 5.10 -13.35 -24.77
CA THR A 110 6.28 -12.79 -25.43
C THR A 110 6.04 -12.69 -26.93
N SER A 111 6.45 -11.58 -27.53
CA SER A 111 6.33 -11.34 -28.97
C SER A 111 7.40 -10.36 -29.45
N GLU A 112 7.77 -10.46 -30.72
CA GLU A 112 8.54 -9.42 -31.38
C GLU A 112 7.75 -8.11 -31.47
N MET A 113 8.42 -7.00 -31.15
CA MET A 113 7.92 -5.64 -31.30
C MET A 113 9.00 -4.79 -31.98
N THR A 114 8.67 -3.55 -32.35
CA THR A 114 9.66 -2.63 -32.95
C THR A 114 10.84 -2.31 -32.02
N THR A 115 10.69 -2.55 -30.72
CA THR A 115 11.73 -2.42 -29.69
C THR A 115 12.48 -3.72 -29.40
N GLY A 116 12.21 -4.81 -30.12
CA GLY A 116 12.79 -6.15 -29.94
C GLY A 116 11.82 -7.19 -29.37
N THR A 117 12.35 -8.31 -28.89
CA THR A 117 11.59 -9.36 -28.19
C THR A 117 11.09 -8.83 -26.84
N VAL A 118 9.77 -8.73 -26.66
CA VAL A 118 9.16 -8.13 -25.46
C VAL A 118 8.20 -9.10 -24.80
N SER A 119 8.37 -9.29 -23.49
CA SER A 119 7.37 -9.93 -22.62
C SER A 119 6.46 -8.89 -21.97
N ARG A 120 5.16 -9.18 -21.91
CA ARG A 120 4.16 -8.36 -21.22
C ARG A 120 3.22 -9.22 -20.38
N ALA A 121 2.59 -8.61 -19.38
CA ALA A 121 1.52 -9.26 -18.62
C ALA A 121 0.36 -9.64 -19.54
N ASP A 122 -0.21 -10.82 -19.31
CA ASP A 122 -1.36 -11.36 -20.02
C ASP A 122 -2.45 -11.74 -19.00
N ALA A 123 -2.66 -13.03 -18.71
CA ALA A 123 -3.67 -13.48 -17.77
C ALA A 123 -3.19 -13.36 -16.31
N LEU A 124 -4.00 -12.75 -15.45
CA LEU A 124 -3.76 -12.73 -14.00
C LEU A 124 -3.90 -14.16 -13.44
N LYS A 125 -2.90 -14.60 -12.65
CA LYS A 125 -2.95 -15.85 -11.87
C LYS A 125 -3.51 -15.62 -10.48
N GLY A 126 -3.15 -14.51 -9.84
CA GLY A 126 -3.61 -14.19 -8.50
C GLY A 126 -2.80 -13.09 -7.85
N TRP A 127 -2.99 -12.96 -6.53
CA TRP A 127 -2.33 -11.99 -5.68
C TRP A 127 -1.64 -12.68 -4.52
N PHE A 128 -0.42 -12.27 -4.25
CA PHE A 128 0.22 -12.49 -2.96
C PHE A 128 0.15 -11.23 -2.12
N VAL A 129 -0.38 -11.33 -0.92
CA VAL A 129 -0.60 -10.22 0.01
C VAL A 129 0.24 -10.44 1.26
N MET A 130 0.97 -9.41 1.66
CA MET A 130 1.67 -9.35 2.95
C MET A 130 1.19 -8.13 3.74
N VAL A 131 0.95 -8.30 5.05
CA VAL A 131 0.57 -7.22 5.97
C VAL A 131 1.50 -7.17 7.17
N LYS A 132 2.19 -6.06 7.42
CA LYS A 132 3.12 -5.95 8.54
C LYS A 132 2.36 -5.98 9.86
N ASP A 133 2.78 -6.85 10.77
CA ASP A 133 2.22 -6.99 12.11
C ASP A 133 3.33 -7.16 13.15
N THR A 134 3.88 -6.03 13.57
CA THR A 134 4.93 -5.96 14.60
C THR A 134 4.42 -6.30 15.99
N ALA A 135 3.11 -6.15 16.21
CA ALA A 135 2.47 -6.38 17.51
C ALA A 135 1.96 -7.82 17.68
N ASN A 136 2.07 -8.67 16.65
CA ASN A 136 1.61 -10.06 16.67
C ASN A 136 0.14 -10.16 17.12
N LYS A 137 -0.74 -9.41 16.46
CA LYS A 137 -2.17 -9.26 16.76
C LYS A 137 -2.96 -10.56 16.56
N HIS A 138 -2.41 -11.51 15.79
CA HIS A 138 -3.09 -12.76 15.41
C HIS A 138 -2.23 -14.01 15.73
N PRO A 139 -1.83 -14.25 17.00
CA PRO A 139 -0.83 -15.25 17.36
C PRO A 139 -1.24 -16.71 17.04
N ASP A 140 -2.53 -17.01 17.05
CA ASP A 140 -3.07 -18.35 16.81
C ASP A 140 -3.51 -18.57 15.35
N ASN A 141 -3.34 -17.56 14.48
CA ASN A 141 -3.75 -17.65 13.09
C ASN A 141 -2.59 -18.18 12.22
N ALA A 142 -2.81 -19.30 11.53
CA ALA A 142 -1.80 -19.96 10.70
C ALA A 142 -1.33 -19.16 9.47
N LEU A 143 -1.96 -18.00 9.20
CA LEU A 143 -1.55 -17.06 8.16
C LEU A 143 -0.70 -15.91 8.70
N TRP A 144 -0.47 -15.84 10.00
CA TRP A 144 0.26 -14.75 10.66
C TRP A 144 1.44 -15.27 11.46
N GLY A 145 2.54 -14.53 11.39
CA GLY A 145 3.78 -14.87 12.08
C GLY A 145 4.98 -14.22 11.40
N ASP A 146 6.14 -14.31 12.06
CA ASP A 146 7.37 -13.68 11.59
C ASP A 146 7.24 -12.16 11.31
N GLY A 147 6.30 -11.51 12.01
CA GLY A 147 6.02 -10.07 11.90
C GLY A 147 5.15 -9.69 10.70
N TRP A 148 4.48 -10.65 10.06
CA TRP A 148 3.67 -10.44 8.87
C TRP A 148 2.42 -11.36 8.84
N GLY A 149 1.35 -10.91 8.21
CA GLY A 149 0.29 -11.75 7.64
C GLY A 149 0.64 -12.10 6.19
N TRP A 150 0.33 -13.33 5.76
CA TRP A 150 0.75 -13.89 4.48
C TRP A 150 -0.41 -14.61 3.80
N SER A 151 -0.70 -14.27 2.55
CA SER A 151 -1.81 -14.92 1.86
C SER A 151 -1.69 -14.88 0.35
N TRP A 152 -2.11 -15.96 -0.28
CA TRP A 152 -2.36 -16.07 -1.72
C TRP A 152 -3.85 -16.11 -2.03
N PHE A 153 -4.25 -15.37 -3.06
CA PHE A 153 -5.60 -15.33 -3.62
C PHE A 153 -5.54 -15.68 -5.10
N ASP A 154 -6.32 -16.67 -5.53
CA ASP A 154 -6.43 -16.96 -6.96
C ASP A 154 -7.20 -15.84 -7.67
N ALA A 155 -6.90 -15.61 -8.96
CA ALA A 155 -7.48 -14.51 -9.75
C ALA A 155 -9.02 -14.44 -9.73
N GLY A 156 -9.69 -15.57 -9.48
CA GLY A 156 -11.16 -15.67 -9.43
C GLY A 156 -11.79 -15.25 -8.10
N ASP A 157 -11.03 -15.12 -7.00
CA ASP A 157 -11.59 -14.82 -5.68
C ASP A 157 -10.62 -13.99 -4.83
N ARG A 158 -10.91 -12.68 -4.74
CA ARG A 158 -10.13 -11.71 -3.96
C ARG A 158 -10.42 -11.75 -2.45
N SER A 159 -11.44 -12.49 -2.04
CA SER A 159 -11.95 -12.51 -0.66
C SER A 159 -11.58 -13.78 0.10
N ARG A 160 -11.25 -14.86 -0.63
CA ARG A 160 -10.96 -16.16 -0.05
C ARG A 160 -9.56 -16.62 -0.44
N THR A 161 -8.71 -16.72 0.57
CA THR A 161 -7.36 -17.25 0.41
C THR A 161 -7.36 -18.75 0.15
N THR A 162 -6.38 -19.22 -0.63
CA THR A 162 -6.04 -20.65 -0.72
C THR A 162 -4.82 -21.02 0.12
N THR A 163 -4.23 -20.04 0.81
CA THR A 163 -3.22 -20.28 1.83
C THR A 163 -3.89 -20.81 3.08
N THR A 164 -3.36 -21.90 3.62
CA THR A 164 -3.78 -22.51 4.88
C THR A 164 -2.69 -22.38 5.94
N ASN A 165 -1.42 -22.31 5.53
CA ASN A 165 -0.30 -22.13 6.44
C ASN A 165 0.88 -21.44 5.74
N TYR A 166 1.26 -20.25 6.24
CA TYR A 166 2.33 -19.47 5.62
C TYR A 166 3.70 -20.13 5.73
N LYS A 167 3.95 -20.91 6.79
CA LYS A 167 5.25 -21.56 7.03
C LYS A 167 5.58 -22.56 5.94
N THR A 168 4.56 -23.30 5.47
CA THR A 168 4.74 -24.33 4.45
C THR A 168 4.57 -23.80 3.02
N GLN A 169 3.82 -22.71 2.83
CA GLN A 169 3.45 -22.23 1.49
C GLN A 169 4.18 -20.95 1.05
N CYS A 170 4.66 -20.13 2.00
CA CYS A 170 5.22 -18.81 1.71
C CYS A 170 6.70 -18.72 2.14
N LEU A 171 7.00 -19.19 3.35
CA LEU A 171 8.23 -18.83 4.05
C LEU A 171 9.50 -19.26 3.31
N ALA A 172 9.54 -20.46 2.71
CA ALA A 172 10.72 -20.98 2.02
C ALA A 172 11.23 -20.03 0.91
N CYS A 173 10.32 -19.41 0.15
CA CYS A 173 10.67 -18.46 -0.91
C CYS A 173 11.19 -17.11 -0.36
N HIS A 174 10.84 -16.80 0.89
CA HIS A 174 11.16 -15.53 1.56
C HIS A 174 12.35 -15.62 2.52
N VAL A 175 12.77 -16.83 2.92
CA VAL A 175 13.96 -17.04 3.77
C VAL A 175 15.21 -16.33 3.24
N PRO A 176 15.54 -16.34 1.94
CA PRO A 176 16.72 -15.62 1.45
C PRO A 176 16.63 -14.10 1.66
N ALA A 177 15.43 -13.55 1.79
CA ALA A 177 15.18 -12.14 2.07
C ALA A 177 14.97 -11.83 3.57
N ARG A 178 15.24 -12.78 4.47
CA ARG A 178 14.99 -12.59 5.92
C ARG A 178 15.69 -11.36 6.49
N ALA A 179 16.91 -11.07 6.04
CA ALA A 179 17.69 -9.92 6.52
C ALA A 179 17.07 -8.57 6.13
N SER A 180 16.26 -8.51 5.08
CA SER A 180 15.51 -7.34 4.62
C SER A 180 14.04 -7.45 5.00
N ASP A 181 13.77 -7.94 6.20
CA ASP A 181 12.42 -8.12 6.76
C ASP A 181 11.52 -9.00 5.87
N TRP A 182 12.11 -10.08 5.34
CA TRP A 182 11.48 -11.07 4.48
C TRP A 182 11.04 -10.55 3.11
N VAL A 183 11.46 -9.35 2.70
CA VAL A 183 11.06 -8.73 1.44
C VAL A 183 12.29 -8.49 0.57
N TYR A 184 12.27 -8.91 -0.71
CA TYR A 184 13.36 -8.64 -1.66
C TYR A 184 13.35 -7.16 -2.10
N VAL A 185 13.92 -6.29 -1.27
CA VAL A 185 13.85 -4.83 -1.46
C VAL A 185 14.67 -4.29 -2.64
N ASP A 186 15.64 -5.07 -3.15
CA ASP A 186 16.50 -4.64 -4.25
C ASP A 186 15.76 -4.38 -5.56
N GLY A 187 14.64 -5.09 -5.78
CA GLY A 187 13.76 -4.92 -6.93
C GLY A 187 12.74 -3.79 -6.79
N TYR A 188 12.86 -2.97 -5.73
CA TYR A 188 11.96 -1.85 -5.47
C TYR A 188 12.70 -0.50 -5.48
N PRO A 189 12.97 0.07 -6.67
CA PRO A 189 13.63 1.37 -6.81
C PRO A 189 13.01 2.49 -5.95
N PRO A 190 11.68 2.60 -5.80
CA PRO A 190 11.08 3.60 -4.92
C PRO A 190 11.58 3.52 -3.48
N LEU A 191 12.01 2.38 -2.94
CA LEU A 191 12.48 2.29 -1.55
C LEU A 191 13.89 2.88 -1.32
N LYS A 192 14.66 3.09 -2.39
CA LYS A 192 16.09 3.46 -2.29
C LYS A 192 16.29 4.92 -1.90
N ASN A 193 15.50 5.83 -2.47
CA ASN A 193 15.67 7.29 -2.37
C ASN A 193 14.40 7.95 -1.89
#